data_AF-A0A2V8V0T8-F1
#
_entry.id   AF-A0A2V8V0T8-F1
#
_cell.length_a   1.000
_cell.length_b   1.000
_cell.length_c   1.000
_cell.angle_alpha   90.00
_cell.angle_beta   90.00
_cell.angle_gamma   90.00
#
_symmetry.space_group_name_H-M   'P 1'
#
loop_
_entity.id
_entity.type
_entity.pdbx_description
1 polymer ?
#
loop_
_entity_poly.entity_id
_entity_poly.type
_entity_poly.pdbx_seq_one_letter_code
_entity_poly.pdbx_strand_id
1 'polypeptide(L)' 'MEFWKRNALRLVPDPGYNGPDYKNCADWAKALWEINQPASKELLHQWSTIHHRRRNLWSALRAKDLPIFGTK' A
#
# COMPACT_ATOMS: atom_id res chain seq x y z
N MET A 1 2.46 14.90 -15.39
CA MET A 1 2.05 13.58 -14.87
C MET A 1 3.23 12.67 -14.49
N GLU A 2 4.33 12.63 -15.26
CA GLU A 2 5.47 11.73 -14.97
C GLU A 2 6.19 12.00 -13.64
N PHE A 3 6.27 13.27 -13.22
CA PHE A 3 6.83 13.65 -11.91
C PHE A 3 6.12 12.93 -10.74
N TRP A 4 4.78 12.90 -10.76
CA TRP A 4 3.98 12.23 -9.74
C TRP A 4 4.11 10.72 -9.83
N LYS A 5 4.15 10.13 -11.03
CA LYS A 5 4.34 8.67 -11.20
C LYS A 5 5.66 8.17 -10.61
N ARG A 6 6.73 8.96 -10.66
CA ARG A 6 8.05 8.62 -10.09
C ARG A 6 8.14 8.86 -8.58
N ASN A 7 7.45 9.88 -8.06
CA ASN A 7 7.61 10.28 -6.66
C ASN A 7 6.47 9.81 -5.74
N ALA A 8 5.31 9.44 -6.27
CA ALA A 8 4.15 9.05 -5.45
C ALA A 8 4.42 7.83 -4.57
N LEU A 9 5.28 6.91 -5.02
CA LEU A 9 5.72 5.77 -4.21
C LEU A 9 6.40 6.21 -2.90
N ARG A 10 7.19 7.30 -2.94
CA ARG A 10 7.93 7.85 -1.80
C ARG A 10 7.04 8.59 -0.80
N LEU A 11 5.80 8.91 -1.21
CA LEU A 11 4.81 9.56 -0.36
C LEU A 11 3.98 8.54 0.42
N VAL A 12 3.99 7.27 0.01
CA VAL A 12 3.28 6.23 0.75
C VAL A 12 4.03 5.97 2.05
N PRO A 13 3.39 6.17 3.22
CA PRO A 13 4.05 6.00 4.49
C PRO A 13 4.36 4.52 4.72
N ASP A 14 5.58 4.24 5.18
CA ASP A 14 6.02 2.89 5.50
C ASP A 14 5.20 2.35 6.70
N PRO A 15 4.55 1.18 6.56
CA PRO A 15 3.72 0.65 7.62
C PRO A 15 4.57 0.22 8.84
N GLY A 16 5.87 -0.06 8.68
CA GLY A 16 6.81 -0.39 9.74
C GLY A 16 6.90 0.67 10.84
N TYR A 17 6.85 1.95 10.47
CA TYR A 17 6.93 3.10 11.38
C TYR A 17 5.57 3.58 11.91
N ASN A 18 4.46 3.08 11.35
CA ASN A 18 3.12 3.47 11.79
C ASN A 18 2.60 2.58 12.92
N GLY A 19 1.83 3.20 13.83
CA GLY A 19 1.07 2.53 14.88
C GLY A 19 0.00 1.57 14.34
N PRO A 20 -0.90 1.04 15.17
CA PRO A 20 -1.88 0.03 14.76
C PRO A 20 -2.90 0.52 13.72
N ASP A 21 -3.01 1.84 13.51
CA ASP A 21 -3.90 2.43 12.52
C ASP A 21 -3.21 2.58 11.16
N TYR A 22 -3.51 1.66 10.24
CA TYR A 22 -2.98 1.65 8.88
C TYR A 22 -3.88 2.40 7.89
N LYS A 23 -4.82 3.22 8.37
CA LYS A 23 -5.75 3.96 7.52
C LYS A 23 -4.99 4.89 6.58
N ASN A 24 -3.97 5.57 7.08
CA ASN A 24 -3.13 6.46 6.28
C ASN A 24 -2.34 5.70 5.20
N CYS A 25 -1.74 4.55 5.55
CA CYS A 25 -1.08 3.67 4.56
C CYS A 25 -2.05 3.21 3.47
N ALA A 26 -3.27 2.81 3.86
CA ALA A 26 -4.27 2.34 2.91
C ALA A 26 -4.80 3.46 1.99
N ASP A 27 -4.96 4.67 2.51
CA ASP A 27 -5.39 5.83 1.72
C ASP A 27 -4.34 6.22 0.67
N TRP A 28 -3.07 6.30 1.07
CA TRP A 28 -1.97 6.57 0.14
C TRP A 28 -1.74 5.44 -0.87
N ALA A 29 -1.90 4.18 -0.46
CA ALA A 29 -1.83 3.05 -1.39
C ALA A 29 -2.96 3.11 -2.45
N LYS A 30 -4.16 3.58 -2.06
CA LYS A 30 -5.28 3.78 -2.98
C LYS A 30 -5.02 4.93 -3.95
N ALA A 31 -4.54 6.06 -3.45
CA ALA A 31 -4.16 7.19 -4.31
C ALA A 31 -3.06 6.78 -5.31
N LEU A 32 -2.06 6.01 -4.86
CA LEU A 32 -1.02 5.49 -5.76
C LEU A 32 -1.60 4.53 -6.81
N TRP A 33 -2.57 3.70 -6.44
CA TRP A 33 -3.25 2.80 -7.38
C TRP A 33 -3.96 3.57 -8.50
N GLU A 34 -4.66 4.66 -8.16
CA GLU A 34 -5.40 5.47 -9.14
C GLU A 34 -4.46 6.20 -10.12
N ILE A 35 -3.29 6.64 -9.65
CA ILE A 35 -2.33 7.40 -10.45
C ILE A 35 -1.36 6.49 -11.22
N ASN A 36 -0.96 5.37 -10.60
CA ASN A 36 0.06 4.45 -11.11
C ASN A 36 -0.13 3.02 -10.56
N GLN A 37 -1.06 2.28 -11.17
CA GLN A 37 -1.33 0.88 -10.84
C GLN A 37 -0.09 -0.02 -10.78
N PRO A 38 0.86 -0.02 -11.75
CA PRO A 38 2.02 -0.90 -11.68
C PRO A 38 2.94 -0.60 -10.48
N ALA A 39 3.18 0.67 -10.15
CA ALA A 39 3.95 1.02 -8.96
C ALA A 39 3.23 0.60 -7.65
N SER A 40 1.90 0.74 -7.61
CA SER A 40 1.10 0.28 -6.48
C SER A 40 1.14 -1.26 -6.33
N LYS A 41 1.08 -2.01 -7.43
CA LYS A 41 1.23 -3.49 -7.40
C LYS A 41 2.57 -3.91 -6.84
N GLU A 42 3.66 -3.27 -7.28
CA GLU A 42 5.01 -3.57 -6.78
C GLU A 42 5.12 -3.28 -5.28
N LEU A 43 4.58 -2.14 -4.82
CA LEU A 43 4.56 -1.79 -3.40
C LEU A 43 3.78 -2.82 -2.56
N LEU A 44 2.57 -3.19 -3.00
CA LEU A 44 1.74 -4.15 -2.29
C LEU A 44 2.39 -5.55 -2.27
N HIS A 45 3.11 -5.93 -3.32
CA HIS A 45 3.90 -7.15 -3.36
C HIS A 45 5.08 -7.12 -2.36
N GLN A 46 5.79 -5.99 -2.27
CA GLN A 46 6.84 -5.81 -1.25
C GLN A 46 6.26 -5.89 0.16
N TRP A 47 5.13 -5.22 0.42
CA TRP A 47 4.43 -5.31 1.70
C TRP A 47 3.96 -6.73 2.03
N SER A 48 3.56 -7.52 1.02
CA SER A 48 3.22 -8.93 1.18
C SER A 48 4.37 -9.77 1.70
N THR A 49 5.61 -9.35 1.46
CA THR A 49 6.80 -10.08 1.93
C THR A 49 7.20 -9.56 3.32
N ILE A 50 7.36 -8.24 3.44
CA ILE A 50 7.91 -7.58 4.64
C ILE A 50 6.89 -7.53 5.79
N HIS A 51 5.62 -7.26 5.48
CA HIS A 51 4.55 -7.02 6.45
C HIS A 51 3.43 -8.06 6.42
N HIS A 52 3.72 -9.30 5.97
CA HIS A 52 2.74 -10.39 5.87
C HIS A 52 1.94 -10.64 7.16
N ARG A 53 2.55 -10.48 8.35
CA ARG A 53 1.89 -10.73 9.65
C ARG A 53 0.97 -9.59 10.12
N ARG A 54 1.01 -8.42 9.48
CA ARG A 54 0.24 -7.23 9.88
C ARG A 54 -1.19 -7.30 9.33
N ARG A 55 -2.01 -8.19 9.91
CA ARG A 55 -3.41 -8.40 9.48
C ARG A 55 -4.25 -7.12 9.42
N ASN A 56 -4.01 -6.17 10.32
CA ASN A 56 -4.72 -4.88 10.33
C ASN A 56 -4.38 -4.02 9.10
N LEU A 57 -3.15 -4.09 8.60
CA LEU A 57 -2.75 -3.42 7.35
C LEU A 57 -3.52 -4.01 6.16
N TRP A 58 -3.53 -5.35 6.05
CA TRP A 58 -4.25 -6.04 4.98
C TRP A 58 -5.76 -5.82 5.04
N SER A 59 -6.33 -5.75 6.24
CA SER A 59 -7.73 -5.41 6.43
C SER A 59 -8.05 -3.98 5.99
N ALA A 60 -7.17 -3.01 6.30
CA ALA A 60 -7.32 -1.63 5.86
C ALA A 60 -7.21 -1.49 4.33
N LEU A 61 -6.28 -2.23 3.70
CA LEU A 61 -6.13 -2.27 2.25
C LEU A 61 -7.35 -2.90 1.55
N ARG A 62 -7.86 -4.02 2.09
CA ARG A 62 -9.07 -4.66 1.58
C ARG A 62 -10.28 -3.72 1.65
N ALA A 63 -10.41 -2.94 2.73
CA ALA A 63 -11.48 -1.94 2.86
C ALA A 63 -11.42 -0.82 1.80
N LYS A 64 -10.27 -0.65 1.13
CA LYS A 64 -10.07 0.32 0.04
C LYS A 64 -10.15 -0.32 -1.35
N ASP A 65 -10.60 -1.57 -1.44
CA ASP A 65 -10.73 -2.31 -2.70
C ASP A 65 -9.38 -2.46 -3.43
N LEU A 66 -8.30 -2.67 -2.66
CA LEU A 66 -6.96 -2.91 -3.20
C LEU A 66 -6.66 -4.41 -3.28
N PRO A 67 -5.92 -4.86 -4.32
CA PRO A 67 -5.53 -6.25 -4.44
C PRO A 67 -4.59 -6.63 -3.29
N ILE A 68 -5.01 -7.61 -2.52
CA ILE A 68 -4.22 -8.18 -1.43
C ILE A 68 -3.43 -9.37 -1.96
N PHE A 69 -2.10 -9.24 -1.94
CA PHE A 69 -1.18 -10.34 -2.19
C PHE A 69 -0.91 -10.97 -0.83
N GLY A 70 -1.49 -12.14 -0.57
CA GLY A 70 -1.35 -12.80 0.72
C GLY A 70 -2.64 -13.42 1.23
N THR A 71 -3.00 -14.57 0.67
CA THR A 71 -3.48 -15.76 1.39
C THR A 71 -3.52 -16.89 0.36
N LYS A 72 -2.58 -17.83 0.47
CA LYS A 72 -2.82 -19.22 0.10
C LYS A 72 -3.18 -19.96 1.38
#